data_AF-A0A959AB62-F1
#
_entry.id   AF-A0A959AB62-F1
#
_cell.length_a   1.000
_cell.length_b   1.000
_cell.length_c   1.000
_cell.angle_alpha   90.00
_cell.angle_beta   90.00
_cell.angle_gamma   90.00
#
_symmetry.space_group_name_H-M   'P 1'
#
loop_
_entity.id
_entity.type
_entity.pdbx_description
1 polymer ?
#
loop_
_entity_poly.entity_id
_entity_poly.type
_entity_poly.pdbx_seq_one_letter_code
_entity_poly.pdbx_strand_id
1 'polypeptide(L)'
;MAEKHFLQFASVAALLTVLTTIGIHFIDIPAASLEERMMLHRNPLYIFQKWMIIFHCIMVIVSMYGVAVLKFNENKGLISLGALFFAVFGITEISRMLAVLGYVNGLREKYLSATDEAARQLYQYSYENFSLVSLTMFLVFVLAFSLGNLLYGLALSAGNGYDRWLGYGLLFWGLLTLLAFCNTFWEIGAIDQIVEANNKFFQPIIRLAIGVWLRQKSKVIE
;
A
#
# COMPACT_ATOMS: atom_id res chain seq x y z
N MET A 1 12.18 -22.94 -16.11
CA MET A 1 12.92 -21.68 -16.46
C MET A 1 12.15 -20.36 -16.33
N ALA A 2 11.07 -20.08 -17.09
CA ALA A 2 10.40 -18.76 -17.05
C ALA A 2 9.77 -18.45 -15.68
N GLU A 3 9.12 -19.43 -15.07
CA GLU A 3 8.54 -19.32 -13.72
C GLU A 3 9.60 -19.02 -12.66
N LYS A 4 10.73 -19.73 -12.70
CA LYS A 4 11.87 -19.49 -11.82
C LYS A 4 12.37 -18.05 -11.89
N HIS A 5 12.59 -17.51 -13.09
CA HIS A 5 13.02 -16.10 -13.25
C HIS A 5 11.97 -15.13 -12.73
N PHE A 6 10.68 -15.39 -12.98
CA PHE A 6 9.60 -14.57 -12.45
C PHE A 6 9.59 -14.55 -10.91
N LEU A 7 9.74 -15.70 -10.26
CA LEU A 7 9.77 -15.78 -8.79
C LEU A 7 10.99 -15.08 -8.19
N GLN A 8 12.13 -15.10 -8.88
CA GLN A 8 13.30 -14.32 -8.48
C GLN A 8 13.02 -12.82 -8.58
N PHE A 9 12.35 -12.37 -9.65
CA PHE A 9 11.92 -10.99 -9.78
C PHE A 9 10.90 -10.59 -8.69
N ALA A 10 9.91 -11.45 -8.42
CA ALA A 10 8.93 -11.24 -7.35
C ALA A 10 9.56 -11.17 -5.96
N SER A 11 10.61 -11.97 -5.71
CA SER A 11 11.42 -11.89 -4.51
C SER A 11 12.13 -10.54 -4.39
N VAL A 12 12.78 -10.06 -5.45
CA VAL A 12 13.41 -8.73 -5.47
C VAL A 12 12.37 -7.64 -5.25
N ALA A 13 11.21 -7.73 -5.90
CA ALA A 13 10.11 -6.79 -5.68
C ALA A 13 9.70 -6.73 -4.21
N ALA A 14 9.49 -7.89 -3.55
CA ALA A 14 9.20 -7.94 -2.12
C ALA A 14 10.29 -7.27 -1.26
N LEU A 15 11.56 -7.50 -1.56
CA LEU A 15 12.66 -6.86 -0.83
C LEU A 15 12.69 -5.33 -1.05
N LEU A 16 12.43 -4.85 -2.26
CA LEU A 16 12.31 -3.42 -2.54
C LEU A 16 11.11 -2.78 -1.84
N THR A 17 10.04 -3.55 -1.55
CA THR A 17 8.93 -3.03 -0.75
C THR A 17 9.34 -2.72 0.69
N VAL A 18 10.36 -3.36 1.24
CA VAL A 18 10.90 -3.05 2.58
C VAL A 18 11.44 -1.63 2.60
N LEU A 19 12.29 -1.29 1.62
CA LEU A 19 12.91 0.03 1.52
C LEU A 19 11.87 1.13 1.29
N THR A 20 10.92 0.87 0.41
CA THR A 20 9.86 1.85 0.12
C THR A 20 8.87 1.98 1.26
N THR A 21 8.56 0.93 2.02
CA THR A 21 7.78 1.03 3.28
C THR A 21 8.48 1.92 4.29
N ILE A 22 9.80 1.74 4.49
CA ILE A 22 10.57 2.59 5.39
C ILE A 22 10.51 4.05 4.89
N GLY A 23 10.74 4.28 3.60
CA GLY A 23 10.64 5.62 3.03
C GLY A 23 9.25 6.26 3.22
N ILE A 24 8.17 5.50 3.02
CA ILE A 24 6.80 5.99 3.16
C ILE A 24 6.47 6.38 4.60
N HIS A 25 6.88 5.58 5.59
CA HIS A 25 6.50 5.79 7.00
C HIS A 25 7.45 6.68 7.80
N PHE A 26 8.68 6.88 7.34
CA PHE A 26 9.69 7.68 8.04
C PHE A 26 10.00 9.03 7.35
N ILE A 27 9.63 9.22 6.08
CA ILE A 27 9.73 10.54 5.45
C ILE A 27 8.49 11.35 5.85
N ASP A 28 8.67 12.30 6.76
CA ASP A 28 7.64 13.26 7.13
C ASP A 28 7.82 14.59 6.37
N ILE A 29 6.71 15.17 5.91
CA ILE A 29 6.68 16.42 5.15
C ILE A 29 5.55 17.26 5.74
N PRO A 30 5.82 17.95 6.85
CA PRO A 30 4.80 18.72 7.55
C PRO A 30 4.33 19.91 6.72
N ALA A 31 3.04 20.18 6.77
CA ALA A 31 2.42 21.38 6.20
C ALA A 31 1.19 21.74 7.05
N ALA A 32 1.34 22.70 7.94
CA ALA A 32 0.35 23.08 8.94
C ALA A 32 -0.63 24.14 8.41
N SER A 33 -0.13 25.08 7.59
CA SER A 33 -0.97 26.14 7.01
C SER A 33 -1.57 25.73 5.66
N LEU A 34 -2.60 26.47 5.21
CA LEU A 34 -3.14 26.31 3.87
C LEU A 34 -2.06 26.63 2.82
N GLU A 35 -1.37 27.76 2.98
CA GLU A 35 -0.29 28.21 2.11
C GLU A 35 0.82 27.16 1.97
N GLU A 36 1.29 26.57 3.08
CA GLU A 36 2.27 25.48 3.03
C GLU A 36 1.75 24.28 2.24
N ARG A 37 0.49 23.89 2.47
CA ARG A 37 -0.15 22.78 1.74
C ARG A 37 -0.28 23.09 0.25
N MET A 38 -0.50 24.34 -0.13
CA MET A 38 -0.51 24.75 -1.54
C MET A 38 0.90 24.69 -2.16
N MET A 39 1.94 25.01 -1.38
CA MET A 39 3.32 24.98 -1.85
C MET A 39 3.91 23.57 -2.03
N LEU A 40 3.26 22.52 -1.50
CA LEU A 40 3.75 21.14 -1.59
C LEU A 40 4.01 20.65 -3.02
N HIS A 41 3.25 21.12 -4.02
CA HIS A 41 3.48 20.73 -5.42
C HIS A 41 4.85 21.17 -5.96
N ARG A 42 5.54 22.11 -5.29
CA ARG A 42 6.91 22.54 -5.62
C ARG A 42 7.98 21.81 -4.82
N ASN A 43 7.59 21.02 -3.81
CA ASN A 43 8.53 20.30 -2.97
C ASN A 43 8.96 18.99 -3.67
N PRO A 44 10.23 18.83 -4.07
CA PRO A 44 10.68 17.64 -4.79
C PRO A 44 10.61 16.38 -3.93
N LEU A 45 10.84 16.48 -2.61
CA LEU A 45 10.72 15.35 -1.69
C LEU A 45 9.27 14.86 -1.59
N TYR A 46 8.31 15.80 -1.59
CA TYR A 46 6.88 15.47 -1.62
C TYR A 46 6.50 14.71 -2.90
N ILE A 47 6.92 15.21 -4.07
CA ILE A 47 6.66 14.56 -5.36
C ILE A 47 7.31 13.17 -5.39
N PHE A 48 8.57 13.08 -4.97
CA PHE A 48 9.30 11.81 -4.91
C PHE A 48 8.61 10.79 -4.00
N GLN A 49 8.12 11.21 -2.83
CA GLN A 49 7.37 10.33 -1.93
C GLN A 49 6.11 9.77 -2.60
N LYS A 50 5.38 10.55 -3.41
CA LYS A 50 4.18 10.04 -4.11
C LYS A 50 4.53 9.04 -5.20
N TRP A 51 5.61 9.27 -5.95
CA TRP A 51 6.14 8.27 -6.89
C TRP A 51 6.64 7.00 -6.19
N MET A 52 7.25 7.14 -5.01
CA MET A 52 7.67 6.01 -4.20
C MET A 52 6.47 5.14 -3.78
N ILE A 53 5.33 5.74 -3.41
CA ILE A 53 4.10 5.01 -3.09
C ILE A 53 3.59 4.24 -4.32
N ILE A 54 3.57 4.87 -5.50
CA ILE A 54 3.17 4.18 -6.75
C ILE A 54 4.08 2.98 -7.01
N PHE A 55 5.40 3.19 -6.95
CA PHE A 55 6.37 2.13 -7.15
C PHE A 55 6.21 1.00 -6.12
N HIS A 56 6.00 1.35 -4.85
CA HIS A 56 5.71 0.40 -3.78
C HIS A 56 4.51 -0.50 -4.12
N CYS A 57 3.39 0.08 -4.51
CA CYS A 57 2.17 -0.66 -4.85
C CYS A 57 2.40 -1.65 -6.01
N ILE A 58 3.13 -1.24 -7.04
CA ILE A 58 3.48 -2.14 -8.17
C ILE A 58 4.33 -3.31 -7.67
N MET A 59 5.36 -3.04 -6.86
CA MET A 59 6.21 -4.10 -6.32
C MET A 59 5.45 -5.05 -5.38
N VAL A 60 4.49 -4.53 -4.59
CA VAL A 60 3.59 -5.35 -3.79
C VAL A 60 2.77 -6.27 -4.68
N ILE A 61 2.09 -5.76 -5.71
CA ILE A 61 1.29 -6.58 -6.63
C ILE A 61 2.14 -7.70 -7.24
N VAL A 62 3.33 -7.36 -7.76
CA VAL A 62 4.24 -8.34 -8.37
C VAL A 62 4.65 -9.42 -7.36
N SER A 63 5.05 -9.02 -6.15
CA SER A 63 5.47 -9.97 -5.12
C SER A 63 4.35 -10.91 -4.69
N MET A 64 3.15 -10.38 -4.47
CA MET A 64 1.99 -11.17 -4.06
C MET A 64 1.49 -12.06 -5.20
N TYR A 65 1.57 -11.61 -6.45
CA TYR A 65 1.33 -12.48 -7.60
C TYR A 65 2.34 -13.63 -7.68
N GLY A 66 3.60 -13.41 -7.31
CA GLY A 66 4.59 -14.48 -7.13
C GLY A 66 4.17 -15.51 -6.08
N VAL A 67 3.60 -15.07 -4.95
CA VAL A 67 3.00 -15.99 -3.95
C VAL A 67 1.83 -16.76 -4.58
N ALA A 68 1.01 -16.09 -5.39
CA ALA A 68 -0.12 -16.72 -6.06
C ALA A 68 0.31 -17.83 -7.00
N VAL A 69 1.31 -17.58 -7.86
CA VAL A 69 1.85 -18.58 -8.80
C VAL A 69 2.26 -19.85 -8.07
N LEU A 70 3.00 -19.72 -6.96
CA LEU A 70 3.46 -20.87 -6.17
C LEU A 70 2.33 -21.67 -5.52
N LYS A 71 1.28 -20.99 -5.07
CA LYS A 71 0.21 -21.60 -4.25
C LYS A 71 -1.08 -21.86 -5.01
N PHE A 72 -1.12 -21.52 -6.30
CA PHE A 72 -2.32 -21.61 -7.10
C PHE A 72 -2.89 -23.03 -7.08
N ASN A 73 -2.06 -24.05 -7.29
CA ASN A 73 -2.52 -25.44 -7.36
C ASN A 73 -2.91 -26.03 -6.00
N GLU A 74 -2.47 -25.44 -4.89
CA GLU A 74 -2.80 -25.92 -3.54
C GLU A 74 -4.16 -25.38 -3.07
N ASN A 75 -4.46 -24.10 -3.32
CA ASN A 75 -5.71 -23.48 -2.90
C ASN A 75 -6.18 -22.39 -3.88
N LYS A 76 -6.67 -22.84 -5.05
CA LYS A 76 -7.08 -21.97 -6.16
C LYS A 76 -8.04 -20.86 -5.74
N GLY A 77 -9.05 -21.19 -4.92
CA GLY A 77 -10.08 -20.23 -4.51
C GLY A 77 -9.51 -19.07 -3.69
N LEU A 78 -8.88 -19.38 -2.56
CA LEU A 78 -8.34 -18.34 -1.67
C LEU A 78 -7.21 -17.55 -2.34
N ILE A 79 -6.34 -18.21 -3.10
CA ILE A 79 -5.22 -17.56 -3.78
C ILE A 79 -5.70 -16.64 -4.91
N SER A 80 -6.67 -17.07 -5.72
CA SER A 80 -7.20 -16.22 -6.80
C SER A 80 -7.90 -14.99 -6.24
N LEU A 81 -8.74 -15.18 -5.21
CA LEU A 81 -9.47 -14.08 -4.59
C LEU A 81 -8.52 -13.12 -3.86
N GLY A 82 -7.51 -13.63 -3.15
CA GLY A 82 -6.49 -12.78 -2.53
C GLY A 82 -5.67 -12.00 -3.56
N ALA A 83 -5.34 -12.61 -4.71
CA ALA A 83 -4.62 -11.93 -5.80
C ALA A 83 -5.47 -10.78 -6.37
N LEU A 84 -6.77 -11.01 -6.55
CA LEU A 84 -7.71 -9.98 -6.98
C LEU A 84 -7.74 -8.81 -5.98
N PHE A 85 -7.84 -9.09 -4.68
CA PHE A 85 -7.83 -8.04 -3.65
C PHE A 85 -6.51 -7.25 -3.62
N PHE A 86 -5.36 -7.90 -3.83
CA PHE A 86 -4.09 -7.18 -3.98
C PHE A 86 -4.05 -6.32 -5.25
N ALA A 87 -4.65 -6.76 -6.36
CA ALA A 87 -4.78 -5.93 -7.55
C ALA A 87 -5.66 -4.70 -7.28
N VAL A 88 -6.82 -4.88 -6.63
CA VAL A 88 -7.72 -3.78 -6.23
C VAL A 88 -6.98 -2.80 -5.32
N PHE A 89 -6.32 -3.28 -4.27
CA PHE A 89 -5.47 -2.48 -3.37
C PHE A 89 -4.49 -1.60 -4.15
N GLY A 90 -3.70 -2.20 -5.04
CA GLY A 90 -2.62 -1.48 -5.69
C GLY A 90 -3.15 -0.50 -6.74
N ILE A 91 -4.17 -0.88 -7.51
CA ILE A 91 -4.79 0.01 -8.51
C ILE A 91 -5.44 1.21 -7.82
N THR A 92 -6.16 1.00 -6.71
CA THR A 92 -6.81 2.08 -5.97
C THR A 92 -5.78 3.08 -5.44
N GLU A 93 -4.69 2.62 -4.85
CA GLU A 93 -3.66 3.50 -4.29
C GLU A 93 -2.82 4.20 -5.37
N ILE A 94 -2.48 3.51 -6.46
CA ILE A 94 -1.83 4.12 -7.62
C ILE A 94 -2.72 5.23 -8.19
N SER A 95 -4.02 4.96 -8.37
CA SER A 95 -4.97 5.95 -8.87
C SER A 95 -5.09 7.15 -7.93
N ARG A 96 -5.11 6.91 -6.61
CA ARG A 96 -5.15 7.96 -5.60
C ARG A 96 -3.89 8.85 -5.67
N MET A 97 -2.71 8.25 -5.81
CA MET A 97 -1.45 8.99 -5.94
C MET A 97 -1.34 9.75 -7.26
N LEU A 98 -1.83 9.18 -8.37
CA LEU A 98 -1.90 9.88 -9.66
C LEU A 98 -2.86 11.07 -9.60
N ALA A 99 -4.00 10.93 -8.93
CA ALA A 99 -4.92 12.04 -8.68
C ALA A 99 -4.25 13.13 -7.81
N VAL A 100 -3.46 12.76 -6.81
CA VAL A 100 -2.66 13.73 -6.05
C VAL A 100 -1.64 14.46 -6.94
N LEU A 101 -0.88 13.72 -7.75
CA LEU A 101 0.17 14.27 -8.59
C LEU A 101 -0.36 15.14 -9.73
N GLY A 102 -1.49 14.78 -10.34
CA GLY A 102 -2.08 15.50 -11.46
C GLY A 102 -3.16 16.50 -11.04
N TYR A 103 -4.20 16.01 -10.38
CA TYR A 103 -5.37 16.84 -10.05
C TYR A 103 -5.10 17.78 -8.87
N VAL A 104 -4.66 17.25 -7.72
CA VAL A 104 -4.44 18.06 -6.51
C VAL A 104 -3.33 19.07 -6.71
N ASN A 105 -2.19 18.67 -7.28
CA ASN A 105 -1.12 19.60 -7.59
C ASN A 105 -1.53 20.66 -8.62
N GLY A 106 -2.35 20.30 -9.62
CA GLY A 106 -2.91 21.28 -10.56
C GLY A 106 -3.84 22.29 -9.88
N LEU A 107 -4.64 21.88 -8.90
CA LEU A 107 -5.44 22.80 -8.09
C LEU A 107 -4.57 23.74 -7.26
N ARG A 108 -3.49 23.23 -6.66
CA ARG A 108 -2.54 24.03 -5.87
C ARG A 108 -1.87 25.11 -6.71
N GLU A 109 -1.41 24.75 -7.91
CA GLU A 109 -0.81 25.70 -8.84
C GLU A 109 -1.80 26.80 -9.22
N LYS A 110 -3.03 26.41 -9.60
CA LYS A 110 -4.10 27.35 -9.95
C LYS A 110 -4.46 28.29 -8.80
N TYR A 111 -4.53 27.77 -7.57
CA TYR A 111 -4.75 28.57 -6.37
C TYR A 111 -3.68 29.66 -6.20
N LEU A 112 -2.41 29.31 -6.35
CA LEU A 112 -1.31 30.26 -6.18
C LEU A 112 -1.17 31.26 -7.34
N SER A 113 -1.62 30.90 -8.54
CA SER A 113 -1.61 31.79 -9.70
C SER A 113 -2.86 32.68 -9.82
N ALA A 114 -3.91 32.39 -9.06
CA ALA A 114 -5.16 33.14 -9.11
C ALA A 114 -4.98 34.56 -8.56
N THR A 115 -5.31 35.56 -9.37
CA THR A 115 -5.35 36.97 -8.94
C THR A 115 -6.73 37.40 -8.46
N ASP A 116 -7.77 36.63 -8.82
CA ASP A 116 -9.15 36.85 -8.42
C ASP A 116 -9.49 36.01 -7.18
N GLU A 117 -10.13 36.64 -6.20
CA GLU A 117 -10.46 36.01 -4.91
C GLU A 117 -11.52 34.92 -5.06
N ALA A 118 -12.51 35.11 -5.96
CA ALA A 118 -13.54 34.10 -6.18
C ALA A 118 -12.94 32.82 -6.81
N ALA A 119 -12.02 32.97 -7.77
CA ALA A 119 -11.27 31.84 -8.33
C ALA A 119 -10.43 31.13 -7.26
N ARG A 120 -9.74 31.89 -6.40
CA ARG A 120 -8.92 31.33 -5.31
C ARG A 120 -9.77 30.49 -4.33
N GLN A 121 -10.94 30.98 -3.94
CA GLN A 121 -11.88 30.26 -3.09
C GLN A 121 -12.42 28.98 -3.75
N LEU A 122 -12.73 29.03 -5.06
CA LEU A 122 -13.17 27.85 -5.80
C LEU A 122 -12.10 26.73 -5.80
N TYR A 123 -10.83 27.08 -6.00
CA TYR A 123 -9.75 26.09 -5.98
C TYR A 123 -9.50 25.53 -4.59
N GLN A 124 -9.59 26.35 -3.54
CA GLN A 124 -9.52 25.87 -2.16
C GLN A 124 -10.65 24.88 -1.85
N TYR A 125 -11.90 25.24 -2.18
CA TYR A 125 -13.05 24.37 -1.97
C TYR A 125 -12.90 23.03 -2.71
N SER A 126 -12.43 23.07 -3.96
CA SER A 126 -12.17 21.85 -4.74
C SER A 126 -11.07 20.98 -4.12
N TYR A 127 -10.00 21.61 -3.62
CA TYR A 127 -8.91 20.95 -2.94
C TYR A 127 -9.36 20.27 -1.64
N GLU A 128 -10.15 20.98 -0.82
CA GLU A 128 -10.67 20.47 0.45
C GLU A 128 -11.65 19.30 0.21
N ASN A 129 -12.53 19.41 -0.79
CA ASN A 129 -13.46 18.33 -1.14
C ASN A 129 -12.76 17.06 -1.64
N PHE A 130 -11.62 17.19 -2.32
CA PHE A 130 -10.86 16.02 -2.76
C PHE A 130 -10.41 15.14 -1.57
N SER A 131 -10.26 15.70 -0.37
CA SER A 131 -9.90 14.92 0.82
C SER A 131 -10.91 13.80 1.12
N LEU A 132 -12.20 14.03 0.91
CA LEU A 132 -13.27 13.04 1.11
C LEU A 132 -13.21 11.91 0.07
N VAL A 133 -12.93 12.27 -1.19
CA VAL A 133 -12.73 11.30 -2.27
C VAL A 133 -11.49 10.45 -1.98
N SER A 134 -10.38 11.10 -1.60
CA SER A 134 -9.14 10.43 -1.22
C SER A 134 -9.34 9.51 -0.03
N LEU A 135 -10.12 9.92 0.99
CA LEU A 135 -10.44 9.08 2.14
C LEU A 135 -11.21 7.83 1.73
N THR A 136 -12.23 7.97 0.87
CA THR A 136 -12.99 6.83 0.36
C THR A 136 -12.10 5.83 -0.40
N MET A 137 -11.20 6.34 -1.25
CA MET A 137 -10.22 5.50 -1.94
C MET A 137 -9.27 4.81 -0.96
N PHE A 138 -8.82 5.53 0.08
CA PHE A 138 -7.97 4.96 1.12
C PHE A 138 -8.68 3.84 1.89
N LEU A 139 -9.97 4.00 2.21
CA LEU A 139 -10.78 2.94 2.85
C LEU A 139 -10.88 1.68 1.98
N VAL A 140 -11.10 1.83 0.67
CA VAL A 140 -11.09 0.70 -0.28
C VAL A 140 -9.71 0.03 -0.30
N PHE A 141 -8.64 0.82 -0.30
CA PHE A 141 -7.26 0.34 -0.21
C PHE A 141 -7.04 -0.51 1.06
N VAL A 142 -7.41 0.01 2.25
CA VAL A 142 -7.21 -0.70 3.53
C VAL A 142 -8.02 -1.99 3.56
N LEU A 143 -9.28 -1.95 3.12
CA LEU A 143 -10.15 -3.12 3.10
C LEU A 143 -9.64 -4.20 2.15
N ALA A 144 -9.32 -3.84 0.90
CA ALA A 144 -8.79 -4.78 -0.08
C ALA A 144 -7.44 -5.35 0.38
N PHE A 145 -6.57 -4.52 0.96
CA PHE A 145 -5.30 -4.99 1.52
C PHE A 145 -5.50 -6.01 2.64
N SER A 146 -6.41 -5.73 3.58
CA SER A 146 -6.73 -6.65 4.67
C SER A 146 -7.23 -7.98 4.13
N LEU A 147 -8.22 -7.96 3.24
CA LEU A 147 -8.81 -9.18 2.67
C LEU A 147 -7.79 -9.99 1.87
N GLY A 148 -6.92 -9.34 1.08
CA GLY A 148 -5.83 -10.00 0.37
C GLY A 148 -4.88 -10.74 1.32
N ASN A 149 -4.47 -10.09 2.41
CA ASN A 149 -3.62 -10.70 3.44
C ASN A 149 -4.33 -11.86 4.15
N LEU A 150 -5.61 -11.69 4.53
CA LEU A 150 -6.38 -12.74 5.20
C LEU A 150 -6.51 -14.00 4.34
N LEU A 151 -6.84 -13.85 3.05
CA LEU A 151 -7.03 -14.98 2.15
C LEU A 151 -5.72 -15.72 1.86
N TYR A 152 -4.62 -15.00 1.64
CA TYR A 152 -3.30 -15.62 1.49
C TYR A 152 -2.83 -16.24 2.79
N GLY A 153 -3.11 -15.60 3.92
CA GLY A 153 -2.82 -16.09 5.25
C GLY A 153 -3.50 -17.43 5.51
N LEU A 154 -4.81 -17.53 5.22
CA LEU A 154 -5.57 -18.77 5.30
C LEU A 154 -4.98 -19.85 4.39
N ALA A 155 -4.71 -19.53 3.12
CA ALA A 155 -4.15 -20.47 2.16
C ALA A 155 -2.79 -21.03 2.60
N LEU A 156 -1.89 -20.17 3.08
CA LEU A 156 -0.55 -20.54 3.52
C LEU A 156 -0.53 -21.25 4.88
N SER A 157 -1.49 -20.95 5.77
CA SER A 157 -1.58 -21.57 7.10
C SER A 157 -1.82 -23.08 7.06
N ALA A 158 -2.44 -23.58 5.98
CA ALA A 158 -2.64 -25.01 5.74
C ALA A 158 -1.34 -25.74 5.36
N GLY A 159 -0.29 -25.00 4.97
CA GLY A 159 1.03 -25.54 4.63
C GLY A 159 1.85 -25.97 5.86
N ASN A 160 3.13 -26.27 5.63
CA ASN A 160 4.08 -26.68 6.67
C ASN A 160 5.29 -25.75 6.71
N GLY A 161 5.99 -25.71 7.85
CA GLY A 161 7.24 -24.97 8.02
C GLY A 161 7.08 -23.47 7.77
N TYR A 162 7.90 -22.91 6.88
CA TYR A 162 7.92 -21.47 6.61
C TYR A 162 6.59 -20.97 5.98
N ASP A 163 5.92 -21.79 5.18
CA ASP A 163 4.63 -21.44 4.58
C ASP A 163 3.61 -21.11 5.68
N ARG A 164 3.53 -21.95 6.72
CA ARG A 164 2.60 -21.77 7.84
C ARG A 164 2.90 -20.51 8.65
N TRP A 165 4.17 -20.25 8.94
CA TRP A 165 4.59 -19.04 9.66
C TRP A 165 4.25 -17.76 8.90
N LEU A 166 4.48 -17.73 7.59
CA LEU A 166 4.03 -16.64 6.74
C LEU A 166 2.51 -16.51 6.76
N GLY A 167 1.80 -17.63 6.71
CA GLY A 167 0.34 -17.66 6.82
C GLY A 167 -0.16 -16.94 8.06
N TYR A 168 0.38 -17.27 9.24
CA TYR A 168 0.04 -16.60 10.49
C TYR A 168 0.42 -15.12 10.51
N GLY A 169 1.59 -14.77 9.96
CA GLY A 169 2.00 -13.36 9.84
C GLY A 169 1.03 -12.54 8.98
N LEU A 170 0.58 -13.08 7.86
CA LEU A 170 -0.41 -12.43 6.98
C LEU A 170 -1.80 -12.35 7.62
N LEU A 171 -2.24 -13.39 8.34
CA LEU A 171 -3.50 -13.35 9.09
C LEU A 171 -3.49 -12.25 10.15
N PHE A 172 -2.44 -12.20 10.96
CA PHE A 172 -2.24 -11.15 11.96
C PHE A 172 -2.25 -9.77 11.32
N TRP A 173 -1.50 -9.60 10.21
CA TRP A 173 -1.47 -8.33 9.50
C TRP A 173 -2.84 -7.92 8.95
N GLY A 174 -3.55 -8.86 8.34
CA GLY A 174 -4.87 -8.66 7.78
C GLY A 174 -5.87 -8.21 8.84
N LEU A 175 -5.87 -8.87 10.00
CA LEU A 175 -6.72 -8.53 11.14
C LEU A 175 -6.40 -7.14 11.71
N LEU A 176 -5.13 -6.80 11.91
CA LEU A 176 -4.75 -5.47 12.38
C LEU A 176 -5.11 -4.37 11.37
N THR A 177 -4.96 -4.64 10.08
CA THR A 177 -5.37 -3.73 9.01
C THR A 177 -6.89 -3.54 9.00
N LEU A 178 -7.66 -4.62 9.23
CA LEU A 178 -9.11 -4.54 9.34
C LEU A 178 -9.53 -3.75 10.58
N LEU A 179 -8.80 -3.91 11.68
CA LEU A 179 -9.01 -3.11 12.88
C LEU A 179 -8.75 -1.62 12.61
N ALA A 180 -7.71 -1.28 11.83
CA ALA A 180 -7.45 0.09 11.40
C ALA A 180 -8.59 0.67 10.54
N PHE A 181 -9.15 -0.14 9.64
CA PHE A 181 -10.33 0.23 8.87
C PHE A 181 -11.51 0.58 9.78
N CYS A 182 -11.84 -0.30 10.74
CA CYS A 182 -12.92 -0.05 11.69
C CYS A 182 -12.63 1.18 12.57
N ASN A 183 -11.38 1.40 12.96
CA ASN A 183 -11.00 2.54 13.79
C ASN A 183 -11.18 3.89 13.09
N THR A 184 -11.28 3.91 11.76
CA THR A 184 -11.65 5.13 11.04
C THR A 184 -13.06 5.63 11.42
N PHE A 185 -13.91 4.76 11.98
CA PHE A 185 -15.25 5.11 12.45
C PHE A 185 -15.37 5.17 13.97
N TRP A 186 -14.50 4.47 14.71
CA TRP A 186 -14.55 4.42 16.17
C TRP A 186 -13.66 5.46 16.85
N GLU A 187 -12.60 5.91 16.16
CA GLU A 187 -11.67 6.95 16.63
C GLU A 187 -11.04 6.64 18.01
N ILE A 188 -10.67 5.38 18.24
CA ILE A 188 -10.04 4.94 19.50
C ILE A 188 -8.52 5.12 19.41
N GLY A 189 -7.97 6.10 20.14
CA GLY A 189 -6.54 6.45 20.05
C GLY A 189 -5.56 5.33 20.42
N ALA A 190 -5.95 4.38 21.27
CA ALA A 190 -5.10 3.21 21.57
C ALA A 190 -4.91 2.29 20.35
N ILE A 191 -5.93 2.19 19.49
CA ILE A 191 -5.85 1.41 18.25
C ILE A 191 -4.90 2.10 17.27
N ASP A 192 -4.94 3.43 17.16
CA ASP A 192 -4.04 4.17 16.27
C ASP A 192 -2.57 3.94 16.59
N GLN A 193 -2.19 3.92 17.87
CA GLN A 193 -0.81 3.63 18.29
C GLN A 193 -0.37 2.22 17.88
N ILE A 194 -1.25 1.23 18.02
CA ILE A 194 -0.97 -0.16 17.63
C ILE A 194 -0.81 -0.26 16.10
N VAL A 195 -1.71 0.38 15.36
CA VAL A 195 -1.69 0.40 13.88
C VAL A 195 -0.43 1.10 13.37
N GLU A 196 -0.06 2.23 13.96
CA GLU A 196 1.14 2.98 13.60
C GLU A 196 2.41 2.14 13.82
N ALA A 197 2.54 1.51 15.00
CA ALA A 197 3.66 0.63 15.30
C ALA A 197 3.72 -0.57 14.34
N ASN A 198 2.57 -1.19 14.03
CA ASN A 198 2.49 -2.27 13.06
C ASN A 198 2.96 -1.84 11.67
N ASN A 199 2.51 -0.68 11.19
CA ASN A 199 2.85 -0.16 9.87
C ASN A 199 4.34 0.22 9.78
N LYS A 200 4.94 0.76 10.85
CA LYS A 200 6.35 1.13 10.88
C LYS A 200 7.29 -0.07 10.98
N PHE A 201 6.95 -1.07 11.78
CA PHE A 201 7.90 -2.14 12.13
C PHE A 201 7.51 -3.52 11.61
N PHE A 202 6.25 -3.92 11.76
CA PHE A 202 5.83 -5.26 11.37
C PHE A 202 5.70 -5.42 9.85
N GLN A 203 5.11 -4.42 9.18
CA GLN A 203 4.99 -4.39 7.72
C GLN A 203 6.32 -4.64 6.97
N PRO A 204 7.44 -3.94 7.26
CA PRO A 204 8.70 -4.23 6.57
C PRO A 204 9.26 -5.63 6.90
N ILE A 205 9.06 -6.13 8.12
CA ILE A 205 9.52 -7.47 8.53
C ILE A 205 8.80 -8.56 7.74
N ILE A 206 7.47 -8.50 7.64
CA ILE A 206 6.71 -9.52 6.91
C ILE A 206 7.00 -9.45 5.40
N ARG A 207 7.25 -8.25 4.84
CA ARG A 207 7.70 -8.09 3.44
C ARG A 207 9.07 -8.73 3.20
N LEU A 208 10.02 -8.53 4.11
CA LEU A 208 11.31 -9.19 4.07
C LEU A 208 11.14 -10.73 4.10
N ALA A 209 10.29 -11.23 5.00
CA ALA A 209 10.02 -12.65 5.12
C ALA A 209 9.43 -13.25 3.83
N ILE A 210 8.48 -12.56 3.18
CA ILE A 210 7.93 -12.96 1.87
C ILE A 210 9.04 -12.99 0.81
N GLY A 211 9.90 -11.96 0.75
CA GLY A 211 10.98 -11.90 -0.23
C GLY A 211 11.99 -13.03 -0.08
N VAL A 212 12.40 -13.34 1.15
CA VAL A 212 13.29 -14.47 1.46
C VAL A 212 12.62 -15.79 1.09
N TRP A 213 11.35 -15.97 1.44
CA TRP A 213 10.60 -17.18 1.13
C TRP A 213 10.46 -17.42 -0.38
N LEU A 214 10.09 -16.40 -1.16
CA LEU A 214 10.02 -16.47 -2.63
C LEU A 214 11.38 -16.86 -3.22
N ARG A 215 12.49 -16.30 -2.69
CA ARG A 215 13.85 -16.65 -3.13
C ARG A 215 14.15 -18.12 -2.87
N GLN A 216 13.81 -18.64 -1.69
CA GLN A 216 14.03 -20.04 -1.34
C GLN A 216 13.24 -20.97 -2.26
N LYS A 217 11.94 -20.71 -2.46
CA LYS A 217 11.09 -21.51 -3.35
C LYS A 217 11.58 -21.50 -4.80
N SER A 218 12.06 -20.35 -5.29
CA SER A 218 12.62 -20.23 -6.65
C SER A 218 13.86 -21.10 -6.91
N LYS A 219 14.59 -21.51 -5.86
CA LYS A 219 15.78 -22.36 -6.00
C LYS A 219 15.42 -23.84 -6.19
N VAL A 220 14.23 -24.24 -5.73
CA VAL A 220 13.76 -25.64 -5.75
C VAL A 220 12.97 -25.96 -7.02
N ILE A 221 12.52 -24.93 -7.75
CA ILE A 221 11.83 -25.09 -9.04
C ILE A 221 12.85 -25.28 -10.15
N GLU A 222 12.65 -26.35 -10.95
CA GLU A 222 13.46 -26.72 -12.12
C GLU A 222 13.18 -25.81 -13.35
#